data_AF-A0A9E1N132-F1
#
_entry.id   AF-A0A9E1N132-F1
#
_cell.length_a   1.000
_cell.length_b   1.000
_cell.length_c   1.000
_cell.angle_alpha   90.00
_cell.angle_beta   90.00
_cell.angle_gamma   90.00
#
_symmetry.space_group_name_H-M   'P 1'
#
loop_
_entity.id
_entity.type
_entity.pdbx_description
1 polymer ?
#
loop_
_entity_poly.entity_id
_entity_poly.type
_entity_poly.pdbx_seq_one_letter_code
_entity_poly.pdbx_strand_id
1 'polypeptide(L)'
;MSRSDAHPVFSGKTPEGEPRKGHRHAFFLPVDTNGDKHIDHITVWAPEGFDSCAVRALQGLNKLWGGDGHPIRLILVGLGQAEEYRTAPSLSVATHWKSHTPFVLSRHPKRKRGEWTDTPEDQVRLACQRLLGVTPKVEHLPETRWSRFYRSRPGGGGSRASDRGYGFRLEFPAPIAGPIALGYGAHFGLGHFLPI
;
A
#
# COMPACT_ATOMS: atom_id res chain seq x y z
N MET A 1 22.93 -6.81 -11.36
CA MET A 1 22.76 -5.36 -11.21
C MET A 1 21.36 -5.07 -10.70
N SER A 2 21.19 -4.06 -9.85
CA SER A 2 19.86 -3.57 -9.46
C SER A 2 19.17 -3.00 -10.70
N ARG A 3 17.89 -3.27 -10.93
CA ARG A 3 17.19 -2.77 -12.13
C ARG A 3 16.98 -1.26 -12.13
N SER A 4 17.05 -0.63 -10.97
CA SER A 4 16.76 0.79 -10.79
C SER A 4 17.90 1.57 -10.13
N ASP A 5 19.05 0.94 -9.89
CA ASP A 5 20.20 1.58 -9.22
C ASP A 5 19.84 2.39 -7.96
N ALA A 6 18.93 1.83 -7.16
CA ALA A 6 18.41 2.42 -5.92
C ALA A 6 17.69 3.78 -6.11
N HIS A 7 17.12 4.03 -7.30
CA HIS A 7 16.36 5.24 -7.63
C HIS A 7 15.47 5.72 -6.47
N PRO A 8 15.52 7.00 -6.08
CA PRO A 8 14.80 7.53 -4.92
C PRO A 8 13.29 7.28 -4.91
N VAL A 9 12.67 7.22 -6.09
CA VAL A 9 11.23 6.91 -6.23
C VAL A 9 10.91 5.46 -5.84
N PHE A 10 11.83 4.51 -6.00
CA PHE A 10 11.57 3.10 -5.63
C PHE A 10 12.18 2.74 -4.28
N SER A 11 13.35 3.27 -3.95
CA SER A 11 14.03 2.97 -2.70
C SER A 11 13.40 3.67 -1.50
N GLY A 12 12.69 4.79 -1.73
CA GLY A 12 12.18 5.65 -0.67
C GLY A 12 13.31 6.31 0.12
N LYS A 13 14.51 6.43 -0.46
CA LYS A 13 15.70 7.02 0.16
C LYS A 13 16.23 8.19 -0.65
N THR A 14 16.84 9.17 0.03
CA THR A 14 17.61 10.23 -0.63
C THR A 14 18.91 9.66 -1.22
N PRO A 15 19.63 10.40 -2.08
CA PRO A 15 20.95 9.99 -2.55
C PRO A 15 21.95 9.69 -1.43
N GLU A 16 21.80 10.33 -0.27
CA GLU A 16 22.61 10.13 0.94
C GLU A 16 22.18 8.87 1.74
N GLY A 17 21.11 8.19 1.32
CA GLY A 17 20.62 6.96 1.94
C GLY A 17 19.54 7.16 3.02
N GLU A 18 19.13 8.40 3.28
CA GLU A 18 18.18 8.75 4.32
C GLU A 18 16.73 8.45 3.92
N PRO A 19 15.86 7.95 4.83
CA PRO A 19 14.46 7.72 4.52
C PRO A 19 13.72 9.00 4.11
N ARG A 20 13.01 8.93 2.99
CA ARG A 20 12.21 10.05 2.48
C ARG A 20 10.92 10.20 3.27
N LYS A 21 10.54 11.46 3.52
CA LYS A 21 9.32 11.83 4.24
C LYS A 21 8.15 12.11 3.29
N GLY A 22 6.94 12.05 3.81
CA GLY A 22 5.72 12.49 3.11
C GLY A 22 5.17 11.51 2.08
N HIS A 23 5.54 10.23 2.14
CA HIS A 23 4.95 9.18 1.30
C HIS A 23 4.99 9.44 -0.21
N ARG A 24 5.97 10.22 -0.70
CA ARG A 24 6.03 10.64 -2.11
C ARG A 24 6.64 9.63 -3.08
N HIS A 25 7.15 8.51 -2.56
CA HIS A 25 7.80 7.46 -3.34
C HIS A 25 6.82 6.32 -3.65
N ALA A 26 7.24 5.39 -4.51
CA ALA A 26 6.43 4.34 -5.08
C ALA A 26 5.73 3.46 -4.03
N PHE A 27 4.51 3.09 -4.35
CA PHE A 27 3.70 2.08 -3.74
C PHE A 27 3.57 0.93 -4.74
N PHE A 28 3.81 -0.29 -4.26
CA PHE A 28 3.58 -1.51 -5.01
C PHE A 28 2.29 -2.13 -4.52
N LEU A 29 1.22 -2.00 -5.31
CA LEU A 29 -0.14 -2.32 -4.91
C LEU A 29 -0.59 -3.60 -5.64
N PRO A 30 -0.43 -4.78 -5.00
CA PRO A 30 -0.90 -6.02 -5.59
C PRO A 30 -2.42 -6.07 -5.60
N VAL A 31 -2.97 -6.66 -6.65
CA VAL A 31 -4.39 -6.90 -6.84
C VAL A 31 -4.59 -8.33 -7.34
N ASP A 32 -5.61 -8.97 -6.81
CA ASP A 32 -6.25 -10.18 -7.33
C ASP A 32 -7.52 -9.72 -8.04
N THR A 33 -7.50 -9.69 -9.38
CA THR A 33 -8.60 -9.15 -10.20
C THR A 33 -9.70 -10.17 -10.46
N ASN A 34 -9.42 -11.46 -10.29
CA ASN A 34 -10.36 -12.55 -10.58
C ASN A 34 -10.93 -13.22 -9.31
N GLY A 35 -10.40 -12.92 -8.12
CA GLY A 35 -10.84 -13.44 -6.83
C GLY A 35 -10.31 -14.83 -6.47
N ASP A 36 -9.33 -15.36 -7.19
CA ASP A 36 -8.76 -16.70 -6.96
C ASP A 36 -7.73 -16.75 -5.82
N LYS A 37 -7.42 -15.60 -5.23
CA LYS A 37 -6.46 -15.35 -4.14
C LYS A 37 -5.00 -15.38 -4.58
N HIS A 38 -4.73 -15.29 -5.87
CA HIS A 38 -3.42 -15.07 -6.44
C HIS A 38 -3.29 -13.65 -6.99
N ILE A 39 -2.09 -13.09 -6.88
CA ILE A 39 -1.80 -11.77 -7.44
C ILE A 39 -1.64 -11.94 -8.95
N ASP A 40 -2.45 -11.23 -9.72
CA ASP A 40 -2.37 -11.20 -11.18
C ASP A 40 -1.94 -9.82 -11.71
N HIS A 41 -2.15 -8.76 -10.94
CA HIS A 41 -1.78 -7.39 -11.28
C HIS A 41 -1.03 -6.70 -10.13
N ILE A 42 -0.09 -5.83 -10.49
CA ILE A 42 0.58 -4.92 -9.56
C ILE A 42 0.50 -3.52 -10.14
N THR A 43 -0.20 -2.62 -9.45
CA THR A 43 -0.16 -1.19 -9.76
C THR A 43 1.06 -0.58 -9.06
N VAL A 44 1.97 0.03 -9.84
CA VAL A 44 3.08 0.82 -9.27
C VAL A 44 2.71 2.29 -9.37
N TRP A 45 2.54 2.94 -8.23
CA TRP A 45 2.08 4.32 -8.18
C TRP A 45 2.99 5.17 -7.29
N ALA A 46 3.34 6.39 -7.71
CA ALA A 46 4.12 7.33 -6.91
C ALA A 46 3.51 8.73 -7.04
N PRO A 47 3.22 9.45 -5.93
CA PRO A 47 2.71 10.82 -6.00
C PRO A 47 3.59 11.78 -6.79
N GLU A 48 4.90 11.56 -6.79
CA GLU A 48 5.87 12.41 -7.50
C GLU A 48 6.07 12.02 -8.98
N GLY A 49 5.40 10.96 -9.43
CA GLY A 49 5.58 10.40 -10.77
C GLY A 49 6.89 9.64 -10.96
N PHE A 50 7.16 9.29 -12.22
CA PHE A 50 8.34 8.53 -12.64
C PHE A 50 9.08 9.31 -13.71
N ASP A 51 10.35 9.62 -13.47
CA ASP A 51 11.22 10.21 -14.50
C ASP A 51 11.66 9.16 -15.54
N SER A 52 12.45 9.59 -16.52
CA SER A 52 12.91 8.70 -17.60
C SER A 52 13.74 7.50 -17.12
N CYS A 53 14.51 7.65 -16.03
CA CYS A 53 15.28 6.56 -15.44
C CYS A 53 14.35 5.55 -14.78
N ALA A 54 13.38 6.03 -14.01
CA ALA A 54 12.39 5.19 -13.36
C ALA A 54 11.49 4.46 -14.36
N VAL A 55 11.06 5.13 -15.44
CA VAL A 55 10.30 4.51 -16.53
C VAL A 55 11.10 3.40 -17.20
N ARG A 56 12.39 3.62 -17.51
CA ARG A 56 13.26 2.57 -18.06
C ARG A 56 13.38 1.37 -17.12
N ALA A 57 13.49 1.61 -15.82
CA ALA A 57 13.55 0.54 -14.83
C ALA A 57 12.25 -0.29 -14.80
N LEU A 58 11.08 0.35 -14.91
CA LEU A 58 9.79 -0.33 -15.01
C LEU A 58 9.65 -1.11 -16.31
N GLN A 59 10.06 -0.55 -17.45
CA GLN A 59 10.07 -1.25 -18.74
C GLN A 59 11.00 -2.48 -18.74
N GLY A 60 12.11 -2.42 -18.00
CA GLY A 60 13.03 -3.55 -17.83
C GLY A 60 12.57 -4.60 -16.80
N LEU A 61 11.48 -4.34 -16.06
CA LEU A 61 10.96 -5.25 -15.04
C LEU A 61 10.07 -6.33 -15.68
N ASN A 62 10.71 -7.33 -16.29
CA ASN A 62 10.03 -8.42 -17.01
C ASN A 62 10.03 -9.78 -16.28
N LYS A 63 10.62 -9.84 -15.08
CA LYS A 63 10.77 -11.08 -14.31
C LYS A 63 10.90 -10.80 -12.81
N LEU A 64 10.10 -11.50 -12.00
CA LEU A 64 10.27 -11.66 -10.56
C LEU A 64 10.66 -13.11 -10.22
N TRP A 65 11.13 -13.32 -9.00
CA TRP A 65 11.35 -14.65 -8.46
C TRP A 65 10.13 -15.04 -7.62
N GLY A 66 9.45 -16.12 -8.01
CA GLY A 66 8.37 -16.72 -7.24
C GLY A 66 8.90 -17.42 -5.99
N GLY A 67 8.05 -17.57 -4.98
CA GLY A 67 8.41 -18.23 -3.72
C GLY A 67 8.67 -19.74 -3.86
N ASP A 68 8.21 -20.35 -4.95
CA ASP A 68 8.42 -21.74 -5.33
C ASP A 68 9.72 -21.95 -6.17
N GLY A 69 10.50 -20.89 -6.38
CA GLY A 69 11.71 -20.93 -7.19
C GLY A 69 11.47 -20.76 -8.70
N HIS A 70 10.23 -20.66 -9.15
CA HIS A 70 9.92 -20.43 -10.56
C HIS A 70 9.88 -18.92 -10.88
N PRO A 71 10.40 -18.52 -12.05
CA PRO A 71 10.38 -17.11 -12.44
C PRO A 71 8.96 -16.69 -12.84
N ILE A 72 8.43 -15.65 -12.19
CA ILE A 72 7.18 -15.01 -12.59
C ILE A 72 7.51 -14.02 -13.70
N ARG A 73 6.91 -14.18 -14.88
CA ARG A 73 7.04 -13.23 -15.99
C ARG A 73 6.09 -12.07 -15.79
N LEU A 74 6.58 -10.87 -16.08
CA LEU A 74 5.80 -9.64 -15.99
C LEU A 74 5.67 -9.02 -17.37
N ILE A 75 4.50 -8.44 -17.63
CA ILE A 75 4.22 -7.63 -18.80
C ILE A 75 3.79 -6.26 -18.27
N LEU A 76 4.44 -5.20 -18.75
CA LEU A 76 4.02 -3.85 -18.46
C LEU A 76 2.81 -3.52 -19.34
N VAL A 77 1.63 -3.43 -18.73
CA VAL A 77 0.36 -3.25 -19.45
C VAL A 77 -0.02 -1.78 -19.68
N GLY A 78 0.60 -0.85 -18.95
CA GLY A 78 0.32 0.58 -19.08
C GLY A 78 1.30 1.46 -18.30
N LEU A 79 1.48 2.68 -18.79
CA LEU A 79 2.18 3.79 -18.14
C LEU A 79 1.40 5.07 -18.43
N GLY A 80 1.21 5.92 -17.43
CA GLY A 80 0.54 7.21 -17.59
C GLY A 80 0.14 7.81 -16.25
N GLN A 81 -0.71 8.84 -16.31
CA GLN A 81 -1.24 9.49 -15.11
C GLN A 81 -2.33 8.65 -14.47
N ALA A 82 -2.50 8.77 -13.14
CA ALA A 82 -3.47 7.96 -12.40
C ALA A 82 -4.93 8.15 -12.90
N GLU A 83 -5.22 9.34 -13.40
CA GLU A 83 -6.51 9.76 -13.95
C GLU A 83 -6.88 9.00 -15.23
N GLU A 84 -5.90 8.52 -15.99
CA GLU A 84 -6.12 7.76 -17.22
C GLU A 84 -6.49 6.29 -16.94
N TYR A 85 -6.23 5.81 -15.71
CA TYR A 85 -6.39 4.41 -15.32
C TYR A 85 -7.42 4.23 -14.20
N ARG A 86 -8.49 5.05 -14.15
CA ARG A 86 -9.54 4.93 -13.12
C ARG A 86 -10.28 3.59 -13.12
N THR A 87 -10.22 2.85 -14.23
CA THR A 87 -10.73 1.48 -14.35
C THR A 87 -9.89 0.45 -13.60
N ALA A 88 -8.62 0.76 -13.28
CA ALA A 88 -7.80 -0.09 -12.42
C ALA A 88 -8.28 0.02 -10.96
N PRO A 89 -8.54 -1.10 -10.26
CA PRO A 89 -9.15 -1.08 -8.92
C PRO A 89 -8.44 -0.17 -7.91
N SER A 90 -7.10 -0.16 -7.91
CA SER A 90 -6.29 0.66 -7.00
C SER A 90 -6.40 2.15 -7.27
N LEU A 91 -6.78 2.57 -8.48
CA LEU A 91 -6.80 3.98 -8.92
C LEU A 91 -8.22 4.52 -9.10
N SER A 92 -9.23 3.72 -8.78
CA SER A 92 -10.64 4.10 -8.87
C SER A 92 -11.02 5.27 -7.95
N VAL A 93 -12.20 5.83 -8.19
CA VAL A 93 -12.80 6.88 -7.38
C VAL A 93 -14.07 6.31 -6.72
N ALA A 94 -14.14 6.32 -5.39
CA ALA A 94 -15.27 5.74 -4.66
C ALA A 94 -15.48 6.39 -3.29
N THR A 95 -16.69 6.27 -2.76
CA THR A 95 -17.02 6.64 -1.37
C THR A 95 -16.79 5.50 -0.39
N HIS A 96 -16.83 4.25 -0.86
CA HIS A 96 -16.70 3.06 -0.03
C HIS A 96 -15.47 2.25 -0.44
N TRP A 97 -14.68 1.86 0.56
CA TRP A 97 -13.44 1.14 0.37
C TRP A 97 -13.32 0.02 1.38
N LYS A 98 -12.66 -1.08 1.00
CA LYS A 98 -12.44 -2.25 1.84
C LYS A 98 -11.00 -2.68 1.80
N SER A 99 -10.44 -3.11 2.94
CA SER A 99 -9.10 -3.70 2.98
C SER A 99 -9.00 -4.88 2.02
N HIS A 100 -8.08 -4.76 1.06
CA HIS A 100 -7.67 -5.83 0.17
C HIS A 100 -6.47 -6.59 0.76
N THR A 101 -5.55 -5.86 1.40
CA THR A 101 -4.42 -6.42 2.14
C THR A 101 -4.46 -5.94 3.60
N PRO A 102 -3.84 -6.66 4.56
CA PRO A 102 -4.00 -6.35 5.96
C PRO A 102 -3.33 -5.02 6.32
N PHE A 103 -4.05 -4.18 7.06
CA PHE A 103 -3.48 -3.01 7.72
C PHE A 103 -2.65 -3.46 8.92
N VAL A 104 -1.40 -3.00 9.00
CA VAL A 104 -0.50 -3.29 10.13
C VAL A 104 -0.22 -1.99 10.87
N LEU A 105 -0.35 -2.03 12.20
CA LEU A 105 -0.20 -0.84 13.04
C LEU A 105 1.26 -0.37 13.06
N SER A 106 1.45 0.94 12.88
CA SER A 106 2.75 1.59 13.09
C SER A 106 3.02 1.91 14.55
N ARG A 107 1.97 2.05 15.37
CA ARG A 107 2.06 2.41 16.80
C ARG A 107 1.24 1.45 17.67
N HIS A 108 1.71 1.16 18.88
CA HIS A 108 0.95 0.33 19.82
C HIS A 108 -0.27 1.10 20.34
N PRO A 109 -1.48 0.49 20.35
CA PRO A 109 -2.60 0.99 21.12
C PRO A 109 -2.22 1.12 22.60
N LYS A 110 -2.72 2.16 23.26
CA LYS A 110 -2.38 2.51 24.64
C LYS A 110 -3.63 2.59 25.48
N ARG A 111 -3.53 2.19 26.75
CA ARG A 111 -4.61 2.38 27.72
C ARG A 111 -4.31 3.60 28.59
N LYS A 112 -5.23 4.56 28.65
CA LYS A 112 -5.14 5.76 29.50
C LYS A 112 -6.43 5.90 30.29
N ARG A 113 -6.33 6.00 31.63
CA ARG A 113 -7.49 6.15 32.53
C ARG A 113 -8.63 5.13 32.28
N GLY A 114 -8.26 3.90 31.95
CA GLY A 114 -9.22 2.82 31.69
C GLY A 114 -9.66 2.68 30.23
N GLU A 115 -9.51 3.71 29.41
CA GLU A 115 -9.93 3.75 28.00
C GLU A 115 -8.77 3.44 27.04
N TRP A 116 -9.11 2.81 25.90
CA TRP A 116 -8.16 2.57 24.82
C TRP A 116 -8.02 3.81 23.93
N THR A 117 -6.78 4.09 23.54
CA THR A 117 -6.37 5.21 22.67
C THR A 117 -5.36 4.71 21.65
N ASP A 118 -5.20 5.41 20.52
CA ASP A 118 -4.41 4.91 19.38
C ASP A 118 -4.88 3.51 18.93
N THR A 119 -6.20 3.25 19.00
CA THR A 119 -6.80 2.00 18.51
C THR A 119 -6.52 1.79 17.02
N PRO A 120 -6.68 0.57 16.49
CA PRO A 120 -6.53 0.33 15.06
C PRO A 120 -7.37 1.30 14.20
N GLU A 121 -8.62 1.54 14.60
CA GLU A 121 -9.55 2.46 13.96
C GLU A 121 -9.07 3.91 14.06
N ASP A 122 -8.56 4.36 15.22
CA ASP A 122 -7.99 5.70 15.38
C ASP A 122 -6.80 5.93 14.46
N GLN A 123 -5.95 4.90 14.30
CA GLN A 123 -4.79 4.99 13.42
C GLN A 123 -5.20 5.06 11.94
N VAL A 124 -6.24 4.34 11.52
CA VAL A 124 -6.82 4.47 10.18
C VAL A 124 -7.38 5.87 9.97
N ARG A 125 -8.22 6.38 10.89
CA ARG A 125 -8.80 7.73 10.81
C ARG A 125 -7.72 8.80 10.72
N LEU A 126 -6.70 8.73 11.58
CA LEU A 126 -5.58 9.67 11.57
C LEU A 126 -4.77 9.59 10.27
N ALA A 127 -4.55 8.39 9.73
CA ALA A 127 -3.83 8.21 8.47
C ALA A 127 -4.62 8.82 7.30
N CYS A 128 -5.93 8.57 7.20
CA CYS A 128 -6.80 9.19 6.21
C CYS A 128 -6.82 10.71 6.35
N GLN A 129 -6.96 11.24 7.57
CA GLN A 129 -6.95 12.69 7.78
C GLN A 129 -5.63 13.33 7.32
N ARG A 130 -4.49 12.67 7.56
CA ARG A 130 -3.17 13.19 7.18
C ARG A 130 -2.88 13.08 5.68
N LEU A 131 -3.30 12.00 5.04
CA LEU A 131 -2.95 11.69 3.66
C LEU A 131 -4.00 12.15 2.65
N LEU A 132 -5.27 12.15 3.06
CA LEU A 132 -6.43 12.42 2.20
C LEU A 132 -7.20 13.68 2.63
N GLY A 133 -6.84 14.28 3.78
CA GLY A 133 -7.52 15.48 4.29
C GLY A 133 -8.92 15.23 4.87
N VAL A 134 -9.36 13.97 4.92
CA VAL A 134 -10.71 13.58 5.34
C VAL A 134 -10.67 12.40 6.32
N THR A 135 -11.57 12.43 7.30
CA THR A 135 -11.77 11.33 8.25
C THR A 135 -12.96 10.49 7.81
N PRO A 136 -12.77 9.20 7.46
CA PRO A 136 -13.87 8.31 7.12
C PRO A 136 -14.56 7.77 8.38
N LYS A 137 -15.76 7.26 8.19
CA LYS A 137 -16.32 6.27 9.10
C LYS A 137 -15.58 4.95 8.88
N VAL A 138 -15.16 4.33 9.98
CA VAL A 138 -14.33 3.12 9.97
C VAL A 138 -15.08 2.00 10.67
N GLU A 139 -15.31 0.91 9.95
CA GLU A 139 -15.88 -0.33 10.47
C GLU A 139 -14.79 -1.40 10.46
N HIS A 140 -14.51 -1.98 11.63
CA HIS A 140 -13.58 -3.10 11.73
C HIS A 140 -14.22 -4.38 11.21
N LEU A 141 -13.51 -5.07 10.33
CA LEU A 141 -13.96 -6.33 9.75
C LEU A 141 -13.47 -7.50 10.60
N PRO A 142 -14.28 -8.57 10.72
CA PRO A 142 -13.86 -9.78 11.43
C PRO A 142 -12.62 -10.40 10.81
N GLU A 143 -11.94 -11.24 11.61
CA GLU A 143 -10.64 -11.79 11.26
C GLU A 143 -10.67 -12.50 9.91
N THR A 144 -9.90 -11.93 9.00
CA THR A 144 -9.68 -12.43 7.66
C THR A 144 -8.36 -13.21 7.67
N ARG A 145 -8.05 -14.01 6.63
CA ARG A 145 -6.83 -14.85 6.59
C ARG A 145 -5.54 -14.02 6.37
N TRP A 146 -5.33 -12.99 7.19
CA TRP A 146 -4.17 -12.11 7.21
C TRP A 146 -2.86 -12.84 7.51
N SER A 147 -2.95 -14.01 8.14
CA SER A 147 -1.81 -14.93 8.30
C SER A 147 -1.15 -15.36 6.98
N ARG A 148 -1.85 -15.25 5.85
CA ARG A 148 -1.30 -15.55 4.51
C ARG A 148 -0.41 -14.44 3.95
N PHE A 149 -0.41 -13.27 4.59
CA PHE A 149 0.41 -12.13 4.16
C PHE A 149 1.68 -12.05 4.98
N TYR A 150 2.77 -11.74 4.28
CA TYR A 150 4.02 -11.38 4.92
C TYR A 150 3.90 -9.95 5.49
N ARG A 151 3.88 -9.83 6.82
CA ARG A 151 3.50 -8.60 7.55
C ARG A 151 4.65 -7.92 8.29
N SER A 152 5.86 -8.46 8.13
CA SER A 152 7.11 -7.85 8.59
C SER A 152 8.09 -7.79 7.44
N ARG A 153 9.14 -6.99 7.57
CA ARG A 153 10.26 -6.97 6.64
C ARG A 153 11.54 -7.38 7.37
N PRO A 154 12.26 -8.43 6.92
CA PRO A 154 13.60 -8.73 7.37
C PRO A 154 14.51 -7.57 6.99
N GLY A 155 15.01 -6.86 8.00
CA GLY A 155 15.79 -5.65 7.79
C GLY A 155 14.96 -4.45 7.31
N GLY A 156 15.49 -3.25 7.52
CA GLY A 156 14.87 -1.99 7.06
C GLY A 156 14.31 -1.09 8.15
N GLY A 157 14.43 -1.46 9.44
CA GLY A 157 14.26 -0.54 10.59
C GLY A 157 12.89 0.14 10.74
N GLY A 158 11.88 -0.25 9.97
CA GLY A 158 10.56 0.37 10.01
C GLY A 158 9.82 0.05 11.31
N SER A 159 9.29 1.07 11.98
CA SER A 159 8.52 0.91 13.21
C SER A 159 7.15 0.29 12.96
N ARG A 160 6.86 -0.80 13.69
CA ARG A 160 5.56 -1.47 13.73
C ARG A 160 5.22 -1.84 15.17
N ALA A 161 3.94 -1.93 15.48
CA ALA A 161 3.50 -2.33 16.81
C ALA A 161 3.55 -3.87 17.00
N SER A 162 3.03 -4.60 16.02
CA SER A 162 3.01 -6.06 16.04
C SER A 162 2.88 -6.62 14.62
N ASP A 163 2.95 -7.94 14.47
CA ASP A 163 2.68 -8.64 13.19
C ASP A 163 1.17 -8.84 12.94
N ARG A 164 0.30 -8.30 13.81
CA ARG A 164 -1.14 -8.45 13.67
C ARG A 164 -1.63 -7.60 12.50
N GLY A 165 -2.37 -8.25 11.61
CA GLY A 165 -3.09 -7.59 10.52
C GLY A 165 -4.53 -7.30 10.92
N TYR A 166 -5.06 -6.19 10.44
CA TYR A 166 -6.43 -5.74 10.65
C TYR A 166 -7.11 -5.48 9.30
N GLY A 167 -8.43 -5.63 9.26
CA GLY A 167 -9.24 -5.33 8.09
C GLY A 167 -10.30 -4.29 8.42
N PHE A 168 -10.58 -3.39 7.49
CA PHE A 168 -11.59 -2.35 7.67
C PHE A 168 -12.42 -2.12 6.42
N ARG A 169 -13.64 -1.63 6.63
CA ARG A 169 -14.43 -0.92 5.64
C ARG A 169 -14.38 0.57 5.97
N LEU A 170 -14.16 1.40 4.96
CA LEU A 170 -14.11 2.85 5.05
C LEU A 170 -15.27 3.43 4.26
N GLU A 171 -15.94 4.42 4.84
CA GLU A 171 -17.01 5.19 4.21
C GLU A 171 -16.64 6.67 4.30
N PHE A 172 -16.46 7.30 3.14
CA PHE A 172 -16.12 8.72 3.00
C PHE A 172 -17.36 9.55 2.63
N PRO A 173 -17.44 10.81 3.09
CA PRO A 173 -18.58 11.69 2.80
C PRO A 173 -18.65 12.15 1.33
N ALA A 174 -17.55 12.04 0.58
CA ALA A 174 -17.45 12.36 -0.83
C ALA A 174 -16.54 11.34 -1.54
N PRO A 175 -16.64 11.17 -2.87
CA PRO A 175 -15.78 10.26 -3.60
C PRO A 175 -14.30 10.62 -3.43
N ILE A 176 -13.46 9.64 -3.08
CA ILE A 176 -12.01 9.79 -2.95
C ILE A 176 -11.35 9.04 -4.10
N ALA A 177 -10.35 9.69 -4.73
CA ALA A 177 -9.50 9.04 -5.71
C ALA A 177 -8.44 8.19 -5.01
N GLY A 178 -8.30 6.93 -5.43
CA GLY A 178 -7.22 6.05 -5.00
C GLY A 178 -5.85 6.46 -5.55
N PRO A 179 -4.78 5.81 -5.07
CA PRO A 179 -4.83 4.66 -4.16
C PRO A 179 -4.94 5.03 -2.68
N ILE A 180 -5.58 4.14 -1.92
CA ILE A 180 -5.62 4.20 -0.46
C ILE A 180 -4.76 3.07 0.09
N ALA A 181 -3.57 3.41 0.58
CA ALA A 181 -2.63 2.49 1.20
C ALA A 181 -2.12 3.08 2.52
N LEU A 182 -2.41 2.41 3.65
CA LEU A 182 -2.24 2.97 4.99
C LEU A 182 -1.43 2.04 5.89
N GLY A 183 -0.74 2.63 6.88
CA GLY A 183 -0.09 1.88 7.96
C GLY A 183 1.32 1.38 7.61
N TYR A 184 1.82 0.45 8.43
CA TYR A 184 3.13 -0.14 8.22
C TYR A 184 3.14 -0.97 6.93
N GLY A 185 4.18 -0.78 6.13
CA GLY A 185 4.35 -1.52 4.87
C GLY A 185 3.45 -1.06 3.72
N ALA A 186 2.80 0.10 3.83
CA ALA A 186 1.92 0.64 2.78
C ALA A 186 2.59 0.69 1.39
N HIS A 187 3.85 1.12 1.34
CA HIS A 187 4.65 1.15 0.11
C HIS A 187 4.92 -0.24 -0.48
N PHE A 188 4.81 -1.31 0.31
CA PHE A 188 5.11 -2.69 -0.07
C PHE A 188 3.85 -3.55 -0.17
N GLY A 189 2.68 -2.93 -0.34
CA GLY A 189 1.43 -3.64 -0.62
C GLY A 189 0.62 -4.04 0.61
N LEU A 190 1.02 -3.65 1.82
CA LEU A 190 0.18 -3.82 3.02
C LEU A 190 -0.80 -2.64 3.19
N GLY A 191 -1.89 -2.86 3.91
CA GLY A 191 -2.91 -1.85 4.18
C GLY A 191 -3.49 -1.20 2.93
N HIS A 192 -3.54 -1.93 1.81
CA HIS A 192 -4.15 -1.51 0.56
C HIS A 192 -5.66 -1.70 0.62
N PHE A 193 -6.43 -0.71 0.16
CA PHE A 193 -7.87 -0.74 0.10
C PHE A 193 -8.35 -0.64 -1.36
N LEU A 194 -9.39 -1.40 -1.69
CA LEU A 194 -10.06 -1.38 -2.99
C LEU A 194 -11.51 -0.87 -2.85
N PRO A 195 -12.09 -0.27 -3.90
CA PRO A 195 -13.48 0.17 -3.88
C PRO A 195 -14.46 -1.01 -3.73
N ILE A 196 -15.62 -0.77 -3.12
CA ILE A 196 -16.72 -1.74 -2.99
C ILE A 196 -18.08 -1.10 -3.27
#